data_AF-V5GKM2-F1
#
_entry.id   AF-V5GKM2-F1
#
_cell.length_a   1.000
_cell.length_b   1.000
_cell.length_c   1.000
_cell.angle_alpha   90.00
_cell.angle_beta   90.00
_cell.angle_gamma   90.00
#
_symmetry.space_group_name_H-M   'P 1'
#
loop_
_entity.id
_entity.type
_entity.pdbx_description
1 polymer ?
#
loop_
_entity_poly.entity_id
_entity_poly.type
_entity_poly.pdbx_seq_one_letter_code
_entity_poly.pdbx_strand_id
1 'polypeptide(L)'
;MALLFLEEDPWLTEYESCEKLYRDIMEQLTFRQQHSRTSNTYSQISANVRLRLKQFNNEVGQLNQKLEVITKSGNITLAESERRTRQIEVLHSKAIQMKKIFEEQVISKLNEDRHQIIGPSTSEWASSG
;
A
#
# COMPACT_ATOMS: atom_id res chain seq x y z
N MET A 1 8.44 40.44 20.02
CA MET A 1 8.60 38.97 20.20
C MET A 1 7.35 38.32 19.64
N ALA A 2 7.44 37.70 18.47
CA ALA A 2 6.32 36.96 17.90
C ALA A 2 6.28 35.58 18.54
N LEU A 3 5.14 35.23 19.13
CA LEU A 3 4.88 33.91 19.67
C LEU A 3 4.91 32.92 18.51
N LEU A 4 5.92 32.05 18.50
CA LEU A 4 6.01 30.90 17.62
C LEU A 4 4.83 29.98 17.93
N PHE A 5 3.74 30.11 17.16
CA PHE A 5 2.71 29.08 17.07
C PHE A 5 3.36 27.85 16.40
N LEU A 6 4.01 27.02 17.22
CA LEU A 6 4.25 25.60 16.96
C LEU A 6 2.92 24.85 17.07
N GLU A 7 1.89 25.31 16.38
CA GLU A 7 0.70 24.51 16.15
C GLU A 7 1.05 23.63 14.96
N GLU A 8 1.26 22.35 15.24
CA GLU A 8 1.54 21.33 14.26
C GLU A 8 0.39 21.33 13.23
N ASP A 9 0.68 21.58 11.96
CA ASP A 9 -0.35 21.67 10.92
C ASP A 9 -1.09 20.33 10.84
N PRO A 10 -2.40 20.28 11.16
CA PRO A 10 -3.13 19.03 11.22
C PRO A 10 -3.12 18.26 9.90
N TRP A 11 -3.09 18.99 8.77
CA TRP A 11 -3.02 18.35 7.45
C TRP A 11 -1.68 17.65 7.26
N LEU A 12 -0.58 18.23 7.74
CA LEU A 12 0.76 17.64 7.64
C LEU A 12 0.87 16.40 8.52
N THR A 13 0.33 16.44 9.75
CA THR A 13 0.29 15.28 10.65
C THR A 13 -0.48 14.10 10.01
N GLU A 14 -1.61 14.38 9.36
CA GLU A 14 -2.39 13.35 8.67
C GLU A 14 -1.67 12.81 7.43
N TYR A 15 -0.98 13.66 6.67
CA TYR A 15 -0.11 13.23 5.59
C TYR A 15 1.00 12.29 6.08
N GLU A 16 1.65 12.63 7.20
CA GLU A 16 2.67 11.77 7.82
C GLU A 16 2.10 10.45 8.33
N SER A 17 0.86 10.45 8.84
CA SER A 17 0.14 9.23 9.19
C SER A 17 -0.08 8.32 7.97
N CYS A 18 -0.47 8.89 6.82
CA CYS A 18 -0.58 8.13 5.58
C CYS A 18 0.77 7.52 5.18
N GLU A 19 1.85 8.31 5.24
CA GLU A 19 3.21 7.83 4.96
C GLU A 19 3.65 6.69 5.89
N LYS A 20 3.27 6.76 7.17
CA LYS A 20 3.51 5.69 8.13
C LYS A 20 2.71 4.44 7.78
N LEU A 21 1.42 4.57 7.48
CA LEU A 21 0.58 3.45 7.08
C LEU A 21 1.11 2.76 5.81
N TYR A 22 1.63 3.54 4.85
CA TYR A 22 2.31 2.99 3.67
C TYR A 22 3.50 2.09 4.07
N ARG A 23 4.38 2.57 4.95
CA ARG A 23 5.54 1.79 5.42
C ARG A 23 5.12 0.51 6.12
N ASP A 24 4.12 0.58 7.00
CA ASP A 24 3.58 -0.58 7.72
C ASP A 24 2.99 -1.62 6.74
N ILE A 25 2.26 -1.17 5.71
CA ILE A 25 1.71 -2.08 4.69
C ILE A 25 2.84 -2.75 3.91
N MET A 26 3.87 -2.00 3.50
CA MET A 26 5.02 -2.55 2.79
C MET A 26 5.79 -3.57 3.63
N GLU A 27 5.95 -3.33 4.93
CA GLU A 27 6.55 -4.30 5.86
C GLU A 27 5.72 -5.59 5.91
N GLN A 28 4.39 -5.48 6.03
CA GLN A 28 3.51 -6.66 6.01
C GLN A 28 3.54 -7.41 4.68
N LEU A 29 3.64 -6.71 3.55
CA LEU A 29 3.78 -7.32 2.23
C LEU A 29 5.08 -8.14 2.15
N THR A 30 6.19 -7.61 2.68
CA THR A 30 7.48 -8.31 2.76
C THR A 30 7.39 -9.52 3.69
N PHE A 31 6.85 -9.35 4.89
CA PHE A 31 6.68 -10.43 5.87
C PHE A 31 5.80 -11.56 5.32
N ARG A 32 4.74 -11.22 4.59
CA ARG A 32 3.86 -12.20 3.94
C ARG A 32 4.59 -13.14 2.99
N GLN A 33 5.56 -12.63 2.22
CA GLN A 33 6.30 -13.44 1.23
C GLN A 33 7.10 -14.58 1.86
N GLN A 34 7.47 -14.45 3.14
CA GLN A 34 8.23 -15.45 3.89
C GLN A 34 7.38 -16.67 4.28
N HIS A 35 6.06 -16.58 4.17
CA HIS A 35 5.13 -17.65 4.53
C HIS A 35 4.57 -18.38 3.31
N SER A 36 4.31 -19.68 3.46
CA SER A 36 3.63 -20.49 2.45
C SER A 36 2.17 -20.05 2.28
N ARG A 37 1.65 -20.09 1.05
CA ARG A 37 0.27 -19.66 0.73
C ARG A 37 -0.79 -20.43 1.52
N THR A 38 -0.54 -21.70 1.83
CA THR A 38 -1.45 -22.58 2.57
C THR A 38 -1.41 -22.37 4.08
N SER A 39 -0.46 -21.57 4.58
CA SER A 39 -0.34 -21.29 6.01
C SER A 39 -1.46 -20.36 6.51
N ASN A 40 -1.88 -20.59 7.76
CA ASN A 40 -2.82 -19.71 8.45
C ASN A 40 -2.25 -18.28 8.58
N THR A 41 -0.94 -18.16 8.86
CA THR A 41 -0.26 -16.86 8.97
C THR A 41 -0.32 -16.07 7.67
N TYR A 42 -0.05 -16.71 6.51
CA TYR A 42 -0.19 -16.05 5.21
C TYR A 42 -1.63 -15.54 4.98
N SER A 43 -2.62 -16.34 5.35
CA SER A 43 -4.04 -15.96 5.21
C SER A 43 -4.41 -14.77 6.08
N GLN A 44 -3.96 -14.76 7.34
CA GLN A 44 -4.16 -13.66 8.29
C GLN A 44 -3.50 -12.37 7.82
N ILE A 45 -2.22 -12.44 7.41
CA ILE A 45 -1.48 -11.27 6.89
C ILE A 45 -2.16 -10.75 5.62
N SER A 46 -2.58 -11.65 4.71
CA SER A 46 -3.31 -11.26 3.49
C SER A 46 -4.61 -10.50 3.81
N ALA A 47 -5.36 -10.95 4.81
CA ALA A 47 -6.57 -10.25 5.24
C ALA A 47 -6.25 -8.88 5.84
N ASN A 48 -5.22 -8.79 6.69
CA ASN A 48 -4.78 -7.54 7.29
C ASN A 48 -4.34 -6.52 6.23
N VAL A 49 -3.52 -6.93 5.27
CA VAL A 49 -3.07 -6.09 4.17
C VAL A 49 -4.24 -5.55 3.35
N ARG A 50 -5.24 -6.38 3.00
CA ARG A 50 -6.44 -5.90 2.27
C ARG A 50 -7.20 -4.84 3.05
N LEU A 51 -7.36 -5.03 4.37
CA LEU A 51 -8.00 -4.05 5.23
C LEU A 51 -7.21 -2.73 5.26
N ARG A 52 -5.90 -2.81 5.47
CA ARG A 52 -5.02 -1.63 5.54
C ARG A 52 -4.91 -0.90 4.22
N LEU A 53 -4.92 -1.60 3.08
CA LEU A 53 -4.98 -0.97 1.76
C LEU A 53 -6.28 -0.15 1.59
N LYS A 54 -7.42 -0.68 2.05
CA LYS A 54 -8.68 0.07 2.04
C LYS A 54 -8.62 1.29 2.97
N GLN A 55 -8.06 1.12 4.16
CA GLN A 55 -7.84 2.21 5.11
C GLN A 55 -6.98 3.33 4.48
N PHE A 56 -5.84 2.98 3.88
CA PHE A 56 -4.94 3.93 3.22
C PHE A 56 -5.67 4.76 2.15
N ASN A 57 -6.41 4.10 1.26
CA ASN A 57 -7.17 4.83 0.22
C ASN A 57 -8.22 5.77 0.80
N ASN A 58 -8.89 5.37 1.89
CA ASN A 58 -9.87 6.22 2.57
C ASN A 58 -9.20 7.43 3.22
N GLU A 59 -8.06 7.25 3.91
CA GLU A 59 -7.31 8.34 4.55
C GLU A 59 -6.79 9.34 3.51
N VAL A 60 -6.22 8.87 2.39
CA VAL A 60 -5.81 9.74 1.27
C VAL A 60 -7.00 10.52 0.71
N GLY A 61 -8.16 9.87 0.55
CA GLY A 61 -9.37 10.54 0.09
C GLY A 61 -9.84 11.65 1.05
N GLN A 62 -9.80 11.39 2.36
CA GLN A 62 -10.11 12.39 3.38
C GLN A 62 -9.10 13.55 3.39
N LEU A 63 -7.81 13.25 3.24
CA LEU A 63 -6.75 14.26 3.16
C LEU A 63 -6.95 15.19 1.96
N ASN A 64 -7.37 14.64 0.82
CA ASN A 64 -7.72 15.43 -0.37
C ASN A 64 -8.93 16.33 -0.14
N GLN A 65 -10.01 15.80 0.44
CA GLN A 65 -11.18 16.61 0.79
C GLN A 65 -10.84 17.76 1.74
N LYS A 66 -9.98 17.51 2.74
CA LYS A 66 -9.49 18.55 3.65
C LYS A 66 -8.67 19.62 2.92
N LEU A 67 -7.80 19.22 2.00
CA LEU A 67 -7.05 20.18 1.18
C LEU A 67 -7.97 21.07 0.35
N GLU A 68 -9.01 20.51 -0.26
CA GLU A 68 -9.98 21.28 -1.03
C GLU A 68 -10.70 22.33 -0.17
N VAL A 69 -11.09 21.96 1.05
CA VAL A 69 -11.75 22.89 2.00
C VAL A 69 -10.80 24.01 2.40
N ILE A 70 -9.57 23.68 2.80
CA ILE A 70 -8.55 24.66 3.22
C ILE A 70 -8.21 25.61 2.07
N THR A 71 -8.05 25.09 0.85
CA THR A 71 -7.77 25.90 -0.35
C THR A 71 -8.93 26.84 -0.68
N LYS A 72 -10.18 26.37 -0.65
CA LYS A 72 -11.38 27.20 -0.91
C LYS A 72 -11.59 28.28 0.15
N SER A 73 -11.23 27.99 1.40
CA SER A 73 -11.31 28.98 2.48
C SER A 73 -10.23 30.07 2.43
N GLY A 74 -9.21 29.92 1.56
CA GLY A 74 -8.09 30.86 1.45
C GLY A 74 -7.12 30.80 2.62
N ASN A 75 -7.15 29.73 3.42
CA ASN A 75 -6.29 29.56 4.60
C ASN A 75 -4.82 29.25 4.26
N ILE A 76 -4.54 28.87 3.01
CA ILE A 76 -3.18 28.61 2.51
C ILE A 76 -2.92 29.35 1.20
N THR A 77 -1.65 29.56 0.89
CA THR A 77 -1.23 30.16 -0.38
C THR A 77 -1.44 29.20 -1.54
N LEU A 78 -1.52 29.73 -2.76
CA LEU A 78 -1.61 28.93 -3.98
C LEU A 78 -0.43 27.95 -4.09
N ALA A 79 0.79 28.42 -3.86
CA ALA A 79 2.00 27.59 -3.91
C ALA A 79 1.96 26.44 -2.90
N GLU A 80 1.43 26.68 -1.70
CA GLU A 80 1.27 25.63 -0.69
C GLU A 80 0.16 24.63 -1.08
N SER A 81 -0.95 25.11 -1.65
CA SER A 81 -2.00 24.22 -2.17
C SER A 81 -1.47 23.30 -3.27
N GLU A 82 -0.68 23.82 -4.21
CA GLU A 82 -0.05 23.03 -5.27
C GLU A 82 0.93 22.00 -4.71
N ARG A 83 1.74 22.38 -3.71
CA ARG A 83 2.65 21.47 -3.02
C ARG A 83 1.88 20.29 -2.41
N ARG A 84 0.79 20.56 -1.69
CA ARG A 84 -0.04 19.53 -1.05
C ARG A 84 -0.77 18.65 -2.07
N THR A 85 -1.20 19.20 -3.19
CA THR A 85 -1.76 18.42 -4.30
C THR A 85 -0.74 17.41 -4.82
N ARG A 86 0.51 17.83 -5.06
CA ARG A 86 1.59 16.90 -5.48
C ARG A 86 1.87 15.82 -4.44
N GLN A 87 1.82 16.16 -3.16
CA GLN A 87 1.97 15.19 -2.08
C GLN A 87 0.85 14.11 -2.12
N ILE A 88 -0.39 14.49 -2.39
CA ILE A 88 -1.50 13.56 -2.57
C ILE A 88 -1.31 12.68 -3.81
N GLU A 89 -0.83 13.22 -4.93
CA GLU A 89 -0.53 12.45 -6.14
C GLU A 89 0.52 11.36 -5.88
N VAL A 90 1.53 11.67 -5.07
CA VAL A 90 2.52 10.68 -4.61
C VAL A 90 1.85 9.59 -3.79
N LEU A 91 0.94 9.93 -2.87
CA LEU A 91 0.20 8.94 -2.08
C LEU A 91 -0.69 8.04 -2.97
N HIS A 92 -1.34 8.60 -4.00
CA HIS A 92 -2.08 7.79 -4.97
C HIS A 92 -1.18 6.85 -5.75
N SER A 93 -0.01 7.31 -6.17
CA SER A 93 0.99 6.47 -6.85
C SER A 93 1.43 5.31 -5.96
N LYS A 94 1.66 5.57 -4.67
CA LYS A 94 1.95 4.54 -3.66
C LYS A 94 0.81 3.55 -3.48
N ALA A 95 -0.45 3.99 -3.49
CA ALA A 95 -1.61 3.08 -3.41
C ALA A 95 -1.62 2.08 -4.56
N ILE A 96 -1.41 2.57 -5.79
CA ILE A 96 -1.35 1.74 -6.99
C ILE A 96 -0.19 0.74 -6.89
N GLN A 97 0.99 1.21 -6.47
CA GLN A 97 2.17 0.37 -6.29
C GLN A 97 1.92 -0.77 -5.28
N MET A 98 1.40 -0.46 -4.08
CA MET A 98 1.15 -1.48 -3.06
C MET A 98 0.12 -2.51 -3.53
N LYS A 99 -0.94 -2.07 -4.22
CA LYS A 99 -1.95 -2.96 -4.78
C LYS A 99 -1.34 -3.91 -5.83
N LYS A 100 -0.53 -3.37 -6.74
CA LYS A 100 0.17 -4.15 -7.76
C LYS A 100 1.08 -5.21 -7.12
N ILE A 101 1.90 -4.82 -6.15
CA ILE A 101 2.77 -5.76 -5.41
C ILE A 101 1.96 -6.85 -4.75
N PHE A 102 0.84 -6.50 -4.10
CA PHE A 102 -0.02 -7.48 -3.44
C PHE A 102 -0.56 -8.52 -4.45
N GLU A 103 -1.07 -8.07 -5.59
CA GLU A 103 -1.62 -8.93 -6.65
C GLU A 103 -0.55 -9.81 -7.30
N GLU A 104 0.61 -9.24 -7.64
CA GLU A 104 1.75 -9.98 -8.21
C GLU A 104 2.23 -11.09 -7.28
N GLN A 105 2.34 -10.81 -5.98
CA GLN A 105 2.72 -11.80 -4.99
C GLN A 105 1.70 -12.95 -4.89
N VAL A 106 0.39 -12.66 -5.01
CA VAL A 106 -0.64 -13.69 -5.04
C VAL A 106 -0.49 -14.60 -6.26
N ILE A 107 -0.22 -14.02 -7.43
CA ILE A 107 0.00 -14.77 -8.68
C ILE A 107 1.27 -15.61 -8.59
N SER A 108 2.38 -15.03 -8.10
CA SER A 108 3.66 -15.74 -7.93
C SER A 108 3.50 -16.96 -7.04
N LYS A 109 2.85 -16.81 -5.88
CA LYS A 109 2.62 -17.93 -4.97
C LYS A 109 1.73 -19.02 -5.57
N LEU A 110 0.73 -18.65 -6.37
CA LEU A 110 -0.10 -19.62 -7.07
C LEU A 110 0.71 -20.40 -8.14
N ASN A 111 1.64 -19.73 -8.82
CA ASN A 111 2.52 -20.38 -9.77
C ASN A 111 3.51 -21.33 -9.08
N GLU A 112 4.11 -20.93 -7.94
CA GLU A 112 4.97 -21.81 -7.12
C GLU A 112 4.24 -23.13 -6.77
N ASP A 113 3.01 -23.04 -6.27
CA ASP A 113 2.19 -24.22 -5.93
C ASP A 113 1.93 -25.11 -7.16
N ARG A 114 1.67 -24.51 -8.33
CA ARG A 114 1.45 -25.26 -9.58
C ARG A 114 2.68 -26.03 -10.03
N HIS A 115 3.86 -25.44 -9.98
CA HIS A 115 5.10 -26.12 -10.35
C HIS A 115 5.41 -27.29 -9.40
N GLN A 116 5.08 -27.15 -8.11
CA GLN A 116 5.24 -28.23 -7.14
C GLN A 116 4.33 -29.44 -7.45
N ILE A 117 3.13 -29.22 -7.98
CA ILE A 117 2.20 -30.29 -8.34
C ILE A 117 2.58 -30.97 -9.66
N ILE A 118 3.07 -30.21 -10.64
CA ILE A 118 3.37 -30.73 -11.98
C ILE A 118 4.71 -31.46 -12.02
N GLY A 119 5.65 -31.15 -11.10
CA GLY A 119 6.99 -31.76 -11.06
C GLY A 119 7.82 -31.49 -12.32
N PRO A 120 9.14 -31.75 -12.33
CA PRO A 120 9.85 -31.87 -13.58
C PRO A 120 9.25 -33.07 -14.32
N SER A 121 8.70 -32.86 -15.53
CA SER A 121 8.24 -33.95 -16.40
C SER A 121 9.42 -34.84 -16.78
N THR A 122 9.83 -35.74 -15.89
CA THR A 122 10.61 -36.92 -16.24
C THR A 122 9.61 -37.90 -16.87
N SER A 123 9.37 -37.71 -18.16
CA SER A 123 8.65 -38.67 -18.98
C SER A 123 9.50 -39.93 -19.15
N GLU A 124 9.56 -40.76 -18.11
CA GLU A 124 10.09 -42.15 -18.16
C GLU A 124 9.07 -43.14 -18.74
N TRP A 125 7.93 -42.67 -19.26
CA TRP A 125 6.97 -43.54 -19.96
C TRP A 125 7.39 -43.80 -21.43
N ALA A 126 8.27 -43.00 -22.03
CA ALA A 126 8.57 -43.08 -23.46
C ALA A 126 9.66 -44.10 -23.87
N SER A 127 10.02 -45.09 -23.02
CA SER A 127 11.09 -46.06 -23.33
C SER A 127 10.69 -47.55 -23.25
N SER A 128 9.41 -47.88 -23.46
CA SER A 128 9.00 -49.28 -23.66
C SER A 128 7.84 -49.35 -24.64
N GLY A 129 8.17 -49.62 -25.91
CA GLY A 129 7.22 -49.82 -27.00
C GLY A 129 7.92 -49.89 -28.35
#